data_AF-A0AAE0WIJ1-F1
#
_entry.id   AF-A0AAE0WIJ1-F1
#
_cell.length_a   1.000
_cell.length_b   1.000
_cell.length_c   1.000
_cell.angle_alpha   90.00
_cell.angle_beta   90.00
_cell.angle_gamma   90.00
#
_symmetry.space_group_name_H-M   'P 1'
#
loop_
_entity.id
_entity.type
_entity.pdbx_description
1 polymer ?
#
loop_
_entity_poly.entity_id
_entity_poly.type
_entity_poly.pdbx_seq_one_letter_code
_entity_poly.pdbx_strand_id
1 'polypeptide(L)'
;MKDVYVNGTSNSRWNTVNTDGSDTWNSRDILMENWTVVTGDDCIAAKGNTTNLHVKNVTCYGGAGMTIGSVGQYPNSPDYDENIVFEQVRTIDTFNGAYIKTWQGETAGVSSNGDAGGGGSGLIRNITFKDFDMINCSLPLQITQCIYTEDAGACETSKSRYIEDIHFENITATSRYNIAASL
;
A
#
# COMPACT_ATOMS: atom_id res chain seq x y z
N MET A 1 -17.56 -7.15 -2.18
CA MET A 1 -18.15 -6.28 -1.15
C MET A 1 -18.48 -4.94 -1.78
N LYS A 2 -19.69 -4.43 -1.57
CA LYS A 2 -20.15 -3.17 -2.19
C LYS A 2 -20.73 -2.23 -1.14
N ASP A 3 -20.62 -0.92 -1.40
CA ASP A 3 -21.28 0.15 -0.64
C ASP A 3 -20.90 0.15 0.86
N VAL A 4 -19.59 0.15 1.14
CA VAL A 4 -19.05 0.09 2.50
C VAL A 4 -18.51 1.45 2.93
N TYR A 5 -18.80 1.80 4.18
CA TYR A 5 -18.23 2.97 4.85
C TYR A 5 -17.39 2.55 6.05
N VAL A 6 -16.14 3.02 6.09
CA VAL A 6 -15.20 2.80 7.21
C VAL A 6 -14.78 4.14 7.78
N ASN A 7 -14.75 4.25 9.11
CA ASN A 7 -14.34 5.48 9.80
C ASN A 7 -13.51 5.15 11.05
N GLY A 8 -12.19 5.29 10.93
CA GLY A 8 -11.25 5.34 12.03
C GLY A 8 -10.78 6.78 12.25
N THR A 9 -11.47 7.52 13.13
CA THR A 9 -11.11 8.90 13.48
C THR A 9 -10.71 9.02 14.95
N SER A 10 -9.82 9.97 15.23
CA SER A 10 -9.36 10.33 16.57
C SER A 10 -9.79 11.77 16.86
N ASN A 11 -10.36 11.99 18.05
CA ASN A 11 -10.68 13.33 18.55
C ASN A 11 -9.54 13.94 19.38
N SER A 12 -8.37 13.29 19.42
CA SER A 12 -7.19 13.81 20.09
C SER A 12 -6.33 14.63 19.12
N ARG A 13 -5.25 15.24 19.62
CA ARG A 13 -4.25 15.92 18.77
C ARG A 13 -3.46 14.97 17.87
N TRP A 14 -3.59 13.66 18.07
CA TRP A 14 -2.87 12.63 17.35
C TRP A 14 -3.77 11.97 16.31
N ASN A 15 -3.18 11.63 15.16
CA ASN A 15 -3.87 10.84 14.14
C ASN A 15 -4.13 9.41 14.63
N THR A 16 -4.99 8.66 13.95
CA THR A 16 -5.16 7.22 14.16
C THR A 16 -4.10 6.44 13.41
N VAL A 17 -3.29 5.65 14.13
CA VAL A 17 -2.34 4.70 13.50
C VAL A 17 -3.01 3.34 13.33
N ASN A 18 -2.65 2.59 12.29
CA ASN A 18 -3.13 1.21 12.04
C ASN A 18 -4.66 1.07 11.98
N THR A 19 -5.34 2.08 11.44
CA THR A 19 -6.80 2.06 11.22
C THR A 19 -7.15 1.77 9.76
N ASP A 20 -6.47 0.79 9.17
CA ASP A 20 -6.61 0.39 7.77
C ASP A 20 -8.10 0.20 7.40
N GLY A 21 -8.49 0.61 6.19
CA GLY A 21 -9.89 0.45 5.76
C GLY A 21 -10.26 -1.00 5.48
N SER A 22 -9.37 -1.72 4.80
CA SER A 22 -9.47 -3.17 4.62
C SER A 22 -8.10 -3.76 4.28
N ASP A 23 -7.83 -4.91 4.87
CA ASP A 23 -6.67 -5.75 4.55
C ASP A 23 -7.14 -7.05 3.90
N THR A 24 -6.57 -7.37 2.73
CA THR A 24 -6.62 -8.72 2.19
C THR A 24 -5.31 -9.44 2.51
N TRP A 25 -5.40 -10.73 2.82
CA TRP A 25 -4.25 -11.58 3.11
C TRP A 25 -4.64 -13.02 2.84
N ASN A 26 -3.83 -13.77 2.09
CA ASN A 26 -4.17 -15.12 1.63
C ASN A 26 -5.58 -15.18 0.97
N SER A 27 -5.85 -14.23 0.08
CA SER A 27 -7.17 -13.99 -0.51
C SER A 27 -7.13 -14.11 -2.02
N ARG A 28 -8.25 -14.56 -2.61
CA ARG A 28 -8.41 -14.65 -4.07
C ARG A 28 -9.81 -14.26 -4.52
N ASP A 29 -9.89 -13.69 -5.72
CA ASP A 29 -11.14 -13.39 -6.45
C ASP A 29 -12.04 -12.42 -5.66
N ILE A 30 -11.46 -11.27 -5.31
CA ILE A 30 -12.11 -10.26 -4.48
C ILE A 30 -12.48 -9.05 -5.34
N LEU A 31 -13.73 -8.60 -5.21
CA LEU A 31 -14.20 -7.30 -5.72
C LEU A 31 -14.56 -6.40 -4.53
N MET A 32 -13.99 -5.20 -4.48
CA MET A 32 -14.40 -4.12 -3.57
C MET A 32 -14.87 -2.93 -4.41
N GLU A 33 -16.12 -2.50 -4.25
CA GLU A 33 -16.71 -1.46 -5.10
C GLU A 33 -17.53 -0.45 -4.29
N ASN A 34 -17.41 0.84 -4.61
CA ASN A 34 -18.16 1.93 -3.96
C ASN A 34 -17.85 2.07 -2.45
N TRP A 35 -16.58 2.26 -2.11
CA TRP A 35 -16.18 2.42 -0.71
C TRP A 35 -15.88 3.87 -0.38
N THR A 36 -16.18 4.27 0.86
CA THR A 36 -15.68 5.50 1.46
C THR A 36 -14.94 5.16 2.74
N VAL A 37 -13.67 5.54 2.84
CA VAL A 37 -12.81 5.20 3.96
C VAL A 37 -12.22 6.48 4.56
N VAL A 38 -12.37 6.64 5.87
CA VAL A 38 -11.67 7.64 6.67
C VAL A 38 -10.72 6.90 7.59
N THR A 39 -9.41 7.10 7.41
CA THR A 39 -8.36 6.33 8.08
C THR A 39 -7.15 7.21 8.36
N GLY A 40 -6.26 6.75 9.23
CA GLY A 40 -4.91 7.30 9.33
C GLY A 40 -3.81 6.34 8.88
N ASP A 41 -4.16 5.20 8.26
CA ASP A 41 -3.25 4.20 7.70
C ASP A 41 -3.71 3.78 6.28
N ASP A 42 -3.40 2.59 5.79
CA ASP A 42 -3.77 2.15 4.43
C ASP A 42 -5.30 2.20 4.19
N CYS A 43 -5.75 2.84 3.11
CA CYS A 43 -7.17 2.89 2.77
C CYS A 43 -7.68 1.50 2.37
N ILE A 44 -6.98 0.82 1.47
CA ILE A 44 -7.16 -0.61 1.16
C ILE A 44 -5.78 -1.18 0.91
N ALA A 45 -5.42 -2.24 1.64
CA ALA A 45 -4.14 -2.93 1.47
C ALA A 45 -4.33 -4.36 0.94
N ALA A 46 -3.62 -4.66 -0.14
CA ALA A 46 -3.34 -6.01 -0.56
C ALA A 46 -2.07 -6.48 0.15
N LYS A 47 -2.22 -7.11 1.32
CA LYS A 47 -1.10 -7.80 2.00
C LYS A 47 -0.82 -9.13 1.27
N GLY A 48 0.23 -9.81 1.69
CA GLY A 48 0.78 -10.98 1.00
C GLY A 48 -0.22 -12.08 0.62
N ASN A 49 0.02 -12.69 -0.53
CA ASN A 49 -0.79 -13.75 -1.14
C ASN A 49 -2.20 -13.30 -1.52
N THR A 50 -2.32 -12.09 -2.06
CA THR A 50 -3.54 -11.56 -2.63
C THR A 50 -3.52 -11.70 -4.15
N THR A 51 -4.48 -12.43 -4.73
CA THR A 51 -4.56 -12.63 -6.18
C THR A 51 -5.93 -12.28 -6.74
N ASN A 52 -6.01 -11.69 -7.93
CA ASN A 52 -7.28 -11.32 -8.57
C ASN A 52 -8.12 -10.39 -7.68
N LEU A 53 -7.52 -9.31 -7.20
CA LEU A 53 -8.22 -8.27 -6.45
C LEU A 53 -8.59 -7.13 -7.42
N HIS A 54 -9.86 -6.75 -7.41
CA HIS A 54 -10.34 -5.57 -8.11
C HIS A 54 -11.00 -4.62 -7.13
N VAL A 55 -10.43 -3.43 -6.99
CA VAL A 55 -10.96 -2.33 -6.18
C VAL A 55 -11.39 -1.21 -7.12
N LYS A 56 -12.65 -0.79 -7.01
CA LYS A 56 -13.25 0.17 -7.94
C LYS A 56 -14.05 1.24 -7.20
N ASN A 57 -13.94 2.48 -7.66
CA ASN A 57 -14.75 3.59 -7.16
C ASN A 57 -14.64 3.75 -5.64
N VAL A 58 -13.45 4.11 -5.17
CA VAL A 58 -13.15 4.27 -3.73
C VAL A 58 -12.72 5.70 -3.45
N THR A 59 -13.27 6.28 -2.39
CA THR A 59 -12.82 7.58 -1.86
C THR A 59 -12.16 7.39 -0.49
N CYS A 60 -10.92 7.86 -0.37
CA CYS A 60 -10.11 7.77 0.85
C CYS A 60 -9.83 9.16 1.43
N TYR A 61 -9.95 9.28 2.74
CA TYR A 61 -9.60 10.48 3.51
C TYR A 61 -8.53 10.15 4.55
N GLY A 62 -7.38 10.82 4.47
CA GLY A 62 -6.25 10.59 5.36
C GLY A 62 -5.51 9.27 5.09
N GLY A 63 -4.47 9.00 5.88
CA GLY A 63 -3.72 7.74 5.79
C GLY A 63 -2.96 7.57 4.47
N ALA A 64 -2.70 6.32 4.08
CA ALA A 64 -2.19 5.95 2.77
C ALA A 64 -3.35 5.53 1.85
N GLY A 65 -3.18 5.64 0.53
CA GLY A 65 -4.21 5.28 -0.44
C GLY A 65 -4.30 3.78 -0.70
N MET A 66 -4.24 3.39 -1.97
CA MET A 66 -4.25 1.98 -2.37
C MET A 66 -2.85 1.40 -2.22
N THR A 67 -2.72 0.36 -1.39
CA THR A 67 -1.43 -0.17 -0.99
C THR A 67 -1.27 -1.63 -1.41
N ILE A 68 -0.16 -1.96 -2.06
CA ILE A 68 0.37 -3.32 -2.12
C ILE A 68 1.39 -3.48 -0.99
N GLY A 69 1.19 -4.48 -0.15
CA GLY A 69 2.06 -4.86 0.93
C GLY A 69 1.65 -4.34 2.32
N SER A 70 2.48 -4.54 3.34
CA SER A 70 3.88 -4.96 3.17
C SER A 70 4.04 -6.41 2.71
N VAL A 71 4.97 -6.62 1.78
CA VAL A 71 5.30 -7.93 1.16
C VAL A 71 6.69 -8.38 1.60
N GLY A 72 6.89 -9.67 1.85
CA GLY A 72 8.20 -10.25 2.17
C GLY A 72 8.56 -10.21 3.65
N GLN A 73 7.55 -10.20 4.54
CA GLN A 73 7.79 -10.11 5.98
C GLN A 73 8.49 -11.35 6.56
N TYR A 74 8.24 -12.54 6.04
CA TYR A 74 8.66 -13.79 6.69
C TYR A 74 9.58 -14.64 5.80
N PRO A 75 10.80 -15.02 6.26
CA PRO A 75 11.79 -15.73 5.45
C PRO A 75 11.34 -17.04 4.79
N ASN A 76 10.42 -17.77 5.43
CA ASN A 76 9.95 -19.08 4.98
C ASN A 76 8.51 -19.06 4.44
N SER A 77 7.93 -17.87 4.25
CA SER A 77 6.58 -17.70 3.73
C SER A 77 6.64 -16.64 2.61
N PRO A 78 6.95 -17.06 1.37
CA PRO A 78 6.94 -16.13 0.26
C PRO A 78 5.54 -15.57 0.02
N ASP A 79 5.48 -14.29 -0.32
CA ASP A 79 4.25 -13.56 -0.63
C ASP A 79 4.13 -13.35 -2.15
N TYR A 80 2.99 -13.72 -2.73
CA TYR A 80 2.70 -13.59 -4.16
C TYR A 80 1.46 -12.73 -4.39
N ASP A 81 1.66 -11.47 -4.77
CA ASP A 81 0.59 -10.53 -5.05
C ASP A 81 0.50 -10.32 -6.57
N GLU A 82 -0.57 -10.83 -7.18
CA GLU A 82 -0.69 -10.91 -8.64
C GLU A 82 -2.08 -10.53 -9.14
N ASN A 83 -2.16 -9.84 -10.28
CA ASN A 83 -3.41 -9.46 -10.95
C ASN A 83 -4.30 -8.58 -10.04
N ILE A 84 -3.77 -7.42 -9.66
CA ILE A 84 -4.48 -6.48 -8.78
C ILE A 84 -4.76 -5.18 -9.53
N VAL A 85 -6.01 -4.76 -9.52
CA VAL A 85 -6.44 -3.52 -10.18
C VAL A 85 -7.09 -2.62 -9.14
N PHE A 86 -6.56 -1.41 -9.03
CA PHE A 86 -7.21 -0.29 -8.36
C PHE A 86 -7.66 0.69 -9.44
N GLU A 87 -8.97 0.91 -9.59
CA GLU A 87 -9.51 1.84 -10.57
C GLU A 87 -10.50 2.85 -9.99
N GLN A 88 -10.53 4.06 -10.54
CA GLN A 88 -11.45 5.13 -10.12
C GLN A 88 -11.29 5.47 -8.64
N VAL A 89 -10.08 5.85 -8.25
CA VAL A 89 -9.74 6.10 -6.84
C VAL A 89 -9.55 7.59 -6.61
N ARG A 90 -10.24 8.12 -5.60
CA ARG A 90 -10.05 9.48 -5.12
C ARG A 90 -9.39 9.45 -3.75
N THR A 91 -8.27 10.16 -3.59
CA THR A 91 -7.59 10.29 -2.28
C THR A 91 -7.52 11.75 -1.88
N ILE A 92 -7.78 12.04 -0.60
CA ILE A 92 -7.81 13.40 -0.06
C ILE A 92 -6.99 13.43 1.24
N ASP A 93 -6.05 14.38 1.32
CA ASP A 93 -5.20 14.62 2.50
C ASP A 93 -4.35 13.40 2.93
N THR A 94 -3.93 12.57 1.97
CA THR A 94 -3.20 11.32 2.23
C THR A 94 -1.69 11.51 2.26
N PHE A 95 -0.97 10.54 2.85
CA PHE A 95 0.49 10.45 2.79
C PHE A 95 0.93 9.85 1.45
N ASN A 96 0.21 8.84 0.96
CA ASN A 96 0.44 8.20 -0.35
C ASN A 96 -0.88 8.04 -1.11
N GLY A 97 -0.82 7.93 -2.43
CA GLY A 97 -1.98 7.67 -3.27
C GLY A 97 -1.99 6.23 -3.79
N ALA A 98 -0.97 5.87 -4.58
CA ALA A 98 -0.68 4.52 -5.00
C ALA A 98 0.67 4.10 -4.39
N TYR A 99 0.66 3.05 -3.59
CA TYR A 99 1.80 2.68 -2.76
C TYR A 99 2.13 1.20 -2.90
N ILE A 100 3.38 0.88 -3.21
CA ILE A 100 3.91 -0.48 -3.13
C ILE A 100 5.02 -0.48 -2.10
N LYS A 101 4.90 -1.34 -1.09
CA LYS A 101 5.84 -1.40 0.02
C LYS A 101 6.29 -2.83 0.29
N THR A 102 7.60 -3.08 0.30
CA THR A 102 8.16 -4.39 0.65
C THR A 102 9.18 -4.29 1.78
N TRP A 103 9.37 -5.40 2.48
CA TRP A 103 10.40 -5.53 3.49
C TRP A 103 11.78 -5.69 2.85
N GLN A 104 12.81 -5.24 3.56
CA GLN A 104 14.19 -5.54 3.27
C GLN A 104 14.48 -7.06 3.33
N GLY A 105 15.56 -7.52 2.70
CA GLY A 105 15.88 -8.95 2.54
C GLY A 105 16.62 -9.59 3.71
N GLU A 106 16.81 -8.84 4.79
CA GLU A 106 17.28 -9.32 6.08
C GLU A 106 16.20 -9.13 7.15
N THR A 107 16.18 -10.04 8.12
CA THR A 107 15.27 -9.91 9.25
C THR A 107 15.74 -8.77 10.14
N ALA A 108 14.94 -7.72 10.23
CA ALA A 108 15.07 -6.72 11.27
C ALA A 108 14.38 -7.23 12.55
N GLY A 109 14.97 -6.92 13.70
CA GLY A 109 14.30 -7.06 15.00
C GLY A 109 13.11 -6.12 15.11
N VAL A 110 12.69 -5.83 16.34
CA VAL A 110 11.60 -4.86 16.58
C VAL A 110 12.02 -3.49 16.03
N SER A 111 11.35 -3.04 14.97
CA SER A 111 11.49 -1.72 14.40
C SER A 111 10.99 -0.65 15.37
N SER A 112 11.29 0.62 15.09
CA SER A 112 10.87 1.75 15.94
C SER A 112 9.35 1.84 16.14
N ASN A 113 8.56 1.25 15.24
CA ASN A 113 7.10 1.18 15.32
C ASN A 113 6.55 -0.14 15.90
N GLY A 114 7.41 -1.04 16.39
CA GLY A 114 7.00 -2.28 17.05
C GLY A 114 6.82 -3.50 16.12
N ASP A 115 6.94 -3.31 14.81
CA ASP A 115 6.88 -4.41 13.84
C ASP A 115 8.19 -5.22 13.85
N ALA A 116 8.15 -6.46 13.41
CA ALA A 116 9.34 -7.30 13.26
C ALA A 116 9.19 -8.19 12.04
N GLY A 117 10.30 -8.44 11.34
CA GLY A 117 10.27 -9.24 10.12
C GLY A 117 11.32 -8.81 9.11
N GLY A 118 11.06 -9.14 7.85
CA GLY A 118 12.01 -9.02 6.75
C GLY A 118 12.77 -10.30 6.49
N GLY A 119 13.41 -10.34 5.32
CA GLY A 119 14.08 -11.51 4.80
C GLY A 119 13.21 -12.54 4.12
N GLY A 120 11.89 -12.27 4.02
CA GLY A 120 11.00 -12.97 3.12
C GLY A 120 11.28 -12.64 1.66
N SER A 121 10.87 -13.56 0.78
CA SER A 121 10.88 -13.37 -0.67
C SER A 121 9.45 -13.16 -1.18
N GLY A 122 9.30 -12.78 -2.44
CA GLY A 122 7.98 -12.65 -3.03
C GLY A 122 8.01 -12.15 -4.47
N LEU A 123 6.83 -11.99 -5.04
CA LEU A 123 6.57 -11.48 -6.37
C LEU A 123 5.36 -10.55 -6.30
N ILE A 124 5.51 -9.35 -6.88
CA ILE A 124 4.42 -8.41 -7.11
C ILE A 124 4.34 -8.23 -8.63
N ARG A 125 3.27 -8.71 -9.25
CA ARG A 125 3.14 -8.72 -10.72
C ARG A 125 1.76 -8.30 -11.20
N ASN A 126 1.73 -7.58 -12.32
CA ASN A 126 0.48 -7.22 -13.01
C ASN A 126 -0.44 -6.44 -12.08
N ILE A 127 0.08 -5.29 -11.64
CA ILE A 127 -0.61 -4.37 -10.75
C ILE A 127 -0.93 -3.11 -11.54
N THR A 128 -2.20 -2.72 -11.56
CA THR A 128 -2.66 -1.53 -12.27
C THR A 128 -3.31 -0.55 -11.31
N PHE A 129 -2.75 0.65 -11.24
CA PHE A 129 -3.37 1.82 -10.62
C PHE A 129 -3.90 2.71 -11.75
N LYS A 130 -5.22 2.87 -11.83
CA LYS A 130 -5.87 3.53 -12.96
C LYS A 130 -6.91 4.55 -12.54
N ASP A 131 -6.98 5.67 -13.25
CA ASP A 131 -7.99 6.72 -13.06
C ASP A 131 -7.99 7.26 -11.62
N PHE A 132 -6.81 7.73 -11.16
CA PHE A 132 -6.67 8.32 -9.82
C PHE A 132 -6.80 9.84 -9.85
N ASP A 133 -7.52 10.38 -8.86
CA ASP A 133 -7.58 11.81 -8.53
C ASP A 133 -7.11 12.03 -7.08
N MET A 134 -5.90 12.56 -6.91
CA MET A 134 -5.23 12.69 -5.62
C MET A 134 -5.08 14.15 -5.19
N ILE A 135 -5.74 14.54 -4.12
CA ILE A 135 -5.80 15.91 -3.63
C ILE A 135 -5.02 16.03 -2.33
N ASN A 136 -4.09 16.97 -2.29
CA ASN A 136 -3.24 17.23 -1.13
C ASN A 136 -2.49 15.98 -0.61
N CYS A 137 -2.02 15.13 -1.52
CA CYS A 137 -1.28 13.92 -1.18
C CYS A 137 0.20 14.23 -0.94
N SER A 138 0.86 13.64 0.06
CA SER A 138 2.30 13.92 0.29
C SER A 138 3.19 13.36 -0.81
N LEU A 139 3.11 12.07 -1.08
CA LEU A 139 3.88 11.38 -2.11
C LEU A 139 2.92 10.51 -2.96
N PRO A 140 2.34 11.08 -4.02
CA PRO A 140 1.28 10.45 -4.82
C PRO A 140 1.59 9.01 -5.26
N LEU A 141 2.76 8.79 -5.86
CA LEU A 141 3.21 7.47 -6.30
C LEU A 141 4.46 7.07 -5.52
N GLN A 142 4.41 5.91 -4.88
CA GLN A 142 5.59 5.37 -4.21
C GLN A 142 5.74 3.87 -4.45
N ILE A 143 6.94 3.46 -4.85
CA ILE A 143 7.41 2.08 -4.72
C ILE A 143 8.63 2.12 -3.81
N THR A 144 8.68 1.23 -2.83
CA THR A 144 9.83 1.08 -1.93
C THR A 144 10.02 -0.38 -1.58
N GLN A 145 11.27 -0.79 -1.55
CA GLN A 145 11.68 -2.15 -1.18
C GLN A 145 12.27 -2.25 0.23
N CYS A 146 12.09 -1.19 1.03
CA CYS A 146 12.69 -1.06 2.35
C CYS A 146 11.89 -0.08 3.21
N ILE A 147 10.97 -0.59 4.05
CA ILE A 147 10.07 0.27 4.84
C ILE A 147 10.32 0.30 6.35
N TYR A 148 11.14 -0.61 6.88
CA TYR A 148 11.35 -0.73 8.34
C TYR A 148 12.80 -0.56 8.78
N THR A 149 13.67 -0.10 7.89
CA THR A 149 15.06 0.26 8.22
C THR A 149 15.53 1.43 7.37
N GLU A 150 16.36 2.29 7.98
CA GLU A 150 17.08 3.37 7.29
C GLU A 150 18.52 2.97 6.96
N ASP A 151 18.94 1.77 7.36
CA ASP A 151 20.25 1.23 7.02
C ASP A 151 20.26 0.88 5.53
N ALA A 152 20.98 1.68 4.75
CA ALA A 152 21.16 1.47 3.32
C ALA A 152 21.69 0.05 3.01
N GLY A 153 22.59 -0.48 3.84
CA GLY A 153 23.10 -1.84 3.66
C GLY A 153 22.00 -2.89 3.73
N ALA A 154 21.07 -2.73 4.68
CA ALA A 154 19.90 -3.58 4.82
C ALA A 154 18.93 -3.42 3.64
N CYS A 155 18.70 -2.20 3.14
CA CYS A 155 17.83 -1.97 1.99
C CYS A 155 18.33 -2.64 0.70
N GLU A 156 19.65 -2.69 0.49
CA GLU A 156 20.27 -3.38 -0.66
C GLU A 156 20.13 -4.91 -0.61
N THR A 157 19.70 -5.48 0.53
CA THR A 157 19.55 -6.94 0.67
C THR A 157 18.25 -7.48 0.11
N SER A 158 17.32 -6.61 -0.31
CA SER A 158 15.95 -6.99 -0.70
C SER A 158 15.95 -8.24 -1.60
N LYS A 159 15.31 -9.30 -1.09
CA LYS A 159 15.11 -10.55 -1.83
C LYS A 159 13.87 -10.50 -2.71
N SER A 160 13.07 -9.43 -2.61
CA SER A 160 11.94 -9.10 -3.45
C SER A 160 12.45 -8.76 -4.86
N ARG A 161 12.88 -9.78 -5.61
CA ARG A 161 13.51 -9.61 -6.93
C ARG A 161 12.52 -9.37 -8.08
N TYR A 162 11.21 -9.27 -7.82
CA TYR A 162 10.22 -9.23 -8.88
C TYR A 162 9.05 -8.30 -8.52
N ILE A 163 9.29 -6.98 -8.54
CA ILE A 163 8.23 -6.01 -8.80
C ILE A 163 8.24 -5.81 -10.32
N GLU A 164 7.26 -6.35 -11.03
CA GLU A 164 7.22 -6.31 -12.49
C GLU A 164 5.80 -6.09 -13.01
N ASP A 165 5.70 -5.54 -14.21
CA ASP A 165 4.40 -5.28 -14.86
C ASP A 165 3.49 -4.39 -13.98
N ILE A 166 4.03 -3.25 -13.56
CA ILE A 166 3.31 -2.24 -12.77
C ILE A 166 2.88 -1.10 -13.69
N HIS A 167 1.58 -0.84 -13.72
CA HIS A 167 0.98 0.19 -14.58
C HIS A 167 0.39 1.31 -13.73
N PHE A 168 0.77 2.54 -14.04
CA PHE A 168 0.13 3.76 -13.55
C PHE A 168 -0.53 4.45 -14.73
N GLU A 169 -1.85 4.46 -14.78
CA GLU A 169 -2.64 4.92 -15.92
C GLU A 169 -3.56 6.06 -15.52
N ASN A 170 -3.51 7.18 -16.24
CA ASN A 170 -4.40 8.32 -15.99
C ASN A 170 -4.41 8.79 -14.52
N ILE A 171 -3.24 9.21 -14.03
CA ILE A 171 -3.07 9.71 -12.66
C ILE A 171 -3.03 11.24 -12.67
N THR A 172 -3.93 11.87 -11.91
CA THR A 172 -3.89 13.31 -11.62
C THR A 172 -3.65 13.52 -10.14
N ALA A 173 -2.66 14.33 -9.76
CA ALA A 173 -2.31 14.54 -8.36
C ALA A 173 -1.74 15.92 -8.06
N THR A 174 -2.02 16.42 -6.84
CA THR A 174 -1.23 17.49 -6.21
C THR A 174 -0.36 16.91 -5.11
N SER A 175 0.95 17.11 -5.20
CA SER A 175 1.92 16.67 -4.18
C SER A 175 2.19 17.76 -3.14
N ARG A 176 2.32 17.39 -1.86
CA ARG A 176 2.80 18.31 -0.79
C ARG A 176 4.32 18.42 -0.77
N TYR A 177 5.03 17.42 -1.28
CA TYR A 177 6.47 17.47 -1.45
C TYR A 177 6.83 18.00 -2.84
N ASN A 178 8.10 18.35 -3.04
CA ASN A 178 8.65 18.65 -4.36
C ASN A 178 8.93 17.37 -5.18
N ILE A 179 8.31 16.25 -4.81
CA ILE A 179 8.43 14.92 -5.43
C ILE A 179 7.00 14.40 -5.64
N ALA A 180 6.66 14.02 -6.87
CA ALA A 180 5.36 13.44 -7.21
C ALA A 180 5.40 11.90 -7.27
N ALA A 181 6.57 11.34 -7.59
CA ALA A 181 6.79 9.90 -7.67
C ALA A 181 8.20 9.56 -7.15
N SER A 182 8.28 8.50 -6.35
CA SER A 182 9.53 7.87 -5.91
C SER A 182 9.42 6.38 -6.18
N LEU A 183 10.29 5.82 -7.01
CA LEU A 183 10.23 4.44 -7.46
C LEU A 183 11.55 3.72 -7.19
#